data_AF-A0A2V6U9C7-F1
#
_entry.id   AF-A0A2V6U9C7-F1
#
_cell.length_a   1.000
_cell.length_b   1.000
_cell.length_c   1.000
_cell.angle_alpha   90.00
_cell.angle_beta   90.00
_cell.angle_gamma   90.00
#
_symmetry.space_group_name_H-M   'P 1'
#
loop_
_entity.id
_entity.type
_entity.pdbx_description
1 polymer ?
#
loop_
_entity_poly.entity_id
_entity_poly.type
_entity_poly.pdbx_seq_one_letter_code
_entity_poly.pdbx_strand_id
1 'polypeptide(L)'
;MARRILTGLVVAASLLGLAAFAPANEAPPFKTLADAAPFAVEHGVFACPGTPGEPMDRYVLLFAGRYYVLMAKPGRWVLVRISEEGARERTTDPDYVWFGATPEADEGQPADSFRVVRSMTGREAMAYSSGPCTWLDIGRTT
;
A
#
# COMPACT_ATOMS: atom_id res chain seq x y z
N MET A 1 -50.67 11.79 -34.12
CA MET A 1 -50.50 10.95 -32.92
C MET A 1 -49.02 10.63 -32.74
N ALA A 2 -48.52 10.91 -31.53
CA ALA A 2 -47.37 10.31 -30.83
C ALA A 2 -46.02 10.07 -31.56
N ARG A 3 -45.11 11.04 -31.33
CA ARG A 3 -43.67 10.91 -31.06
C ARG A 3 -43.22 9.49 -30.66
N ARG A 4 -42.31 8.87 -31.42
CA ARG A 4 -41.45 7.77 -30.94
C ARG A 4 -40.04 8.32 -30.80
N ILE A 5 -39.71 8.71 -29.56
CA ILE A 5 -38.40 9.21 -29.18
C ILE A 5 -37.44 8.01 -29.17
N LEU A 6 -36.33 8.15 -29.89
CA LEU A 6 -35.20 7.25 -29.87
C LEU A 6 -34.73 7.05 -28.41
N THR A 7 -34.82 5.83 -27.90
CA THR A 7 -34.05 5.39 -26.75
C THR A 7 -32.60 5.19 -27.20
N GLY A 8 -31.84 6.28 -27.18
CA GLY A 8 -30.39 6.26 -27.24
C GLY A 8 -29.86 5.54 -26.00
N LEU A 9 -29.39 4.32 -26.19
CA LEU A 9 -28.65 3.54 -25.22
C LEU A 9 -27.30 4.26 -24.98
N VAL A 10 -27.27 5.18 -24.03
CA VAL A 10 -26.00 5.80 -23.60
C VAL A 10 -25.24 4.73 -22.84
N VAL A 11 -24.20 4.23 -23.50
CA VAL A 11 -23.20 3.31 -22.97
C VAL A 11 -22.55 3.98 -21.76
N ALA A 12 -23.05 3.64 -20.56
CA ALA A 12 -22.31 3.82 -19.32
C ALA A 12 -21.16 2.80 -19.31
N ALA A 13 -20.09 3.09 -20.06
CA ALA A 13 -18.81 2.41 -19.92
C ALA A 13 -18.21 2.87 -18.59
N SER A 14 -18.66 2.24 -17.51
CA SER A 14 -18.13 2.41 -16.17
C SER A 14 -16.61 2.18 -16.18
N LEU A 15 -15.89 3.19 -15.70
CA LEU A 15 -14.42 3.29 -15.53
C LEU A 15 -13.79 2.23 -14.60
N LEU A 16 -14.43 1.09 -14.39
CA LEU A 16 -13.97 0.00 -13.52
C LEU A 16 -12.87 -0.87 -14.16
N GLY A 17 -12.45 -0.58 -15.40
CA GLY A 17 -11.58 -1.46 -16.19
C GLY A 17 -10.07 -1.27 -16.07
N LEU A 18 -9.58 -0.19 -15.45
CA LEU A 18 -8.14 0.15 -15.52
C LEU A 18 -7.28 -0.41 -14.37
N ALA A 19 -7.86 -0.92 -13.29
CA ALA A 19 -7.09 -1.49 -12.19
C ALA A 19 -6.65 -2.96 -12.43
N ALA A 20 -7.21 -3.63 -13.45
CA ALA A 20 -7.03 -5.07 -13.65
C ALA A 20 -5.70 -5.47 -14.32
N PHE A 21 -4.89 -4.51 -14.79
CA PHE A 21 -3.68 -4.79 -15.58
C PHE A 21 -2.38 -4.19 -15.03
N ALA A 22 -2.38 -3.66 -13.81
CA ALA A 22 -1.12 -3.24 -13.20
C ALA A 22 -0.18 -4.46 -13.09
N PRO A 23 1.03 -4.40 -13.67
CA PRO A 23 1.99 -5.48 -13.55
C PRO A 23 2.21 -5.79 -12.06
N ALA A 24 2.46 -7.06 -11.75
CA ALA A 24 2.56 -7.52 -10.36
C ALA A 24 3.58 -6.70 -9.53
N ASN A 25 4.56 -6.05 -10.14
CA ASN A 25 5.63 -5.36 -9.42
C ASN A 25 5.40 -3.85 -9.29
N GLU A 26 4.26 -3.34 -9.77
CA GLU A 26 3.88 -1.94 -9.60
C GLU A 26 3.22 -1.73 -8.23
N ALA A 27 3.66 -0.69 -7.52
CA ALA A 27 3.03 -0.32 -6.26
C ALA A 27 1.58 0.09 -6.52
N PRO A 28 0.62 -0.30 -5.65
CA PRO A 28 -0.70 0.32 -5.64
C PRO A 28 -0.62 1.85 -5.66
N PRO A 29 -1.60 2.54 -6.27
CA PRO A 29 -1.52 3.97 -6.55
C PRO A 29 -1.70 4.86 -5.30
N PHE A 30 -1.54 4.33 -4.09
CA PHE A 30 -1.68 5.08 -2.85
C PHE A 30 -0.60 6.17 -2.77
N LYS A 31 -1.04 7.42 -2.68
CA LYS A 31 -0.14 8.56 -2.47
C LYS A 31 -0.15 9.02 -1.03
N THR A 32 -1.07 8.59 -0.18
CA THR A 32 -1.11 8.94 1.24
C THR A 32 -1.74 7.81 2.07
N LEU A 33 -1.67 7.90 3.41
CA LEU A 33 -2.47 7.05 4.30
C LEU A 33 -3.97 7.20 4.04
N ALA A 34 -4.44 8.42 3.75
CA ALA A 34 -5.85 8.69 3.46
C ALA A 34 -6.31 8.00 2.17
N ASP A 35 -5.42 7.81 1.18
CA ASP A 35 -5.72 7.08 -0.05
C ASP A 35 -5.83 5.57 0.18
N ALA A 36 -5.04 5.04 1.12
CA ALA A 36 -5.01 3.62 1.46
C ALA A 36 -6.15 3.22 2.42
N ALA A 37 -6.54 4.11 3.33
CA ALA A 37 -7.49 3.84 4.41
C ALA A 37 -8.84 3.24 3.95
N PRO A 38 -9.46 3.67 2.83
CA PRO A 38 -10.71 3.08 2.35
C PRO A 38 -10.62 1.60 1.95
N PHE A 39 -9.40 1.09 1.70
CA PHE A 39 -9.15 -0.31 1.34
C PHE A 39 -8.75 -1.17 2.54
N ALA A 40 -8.68 -0.59 3.74
CA ALA A 40 -8.30 -1.30 4.95
C ALA A 40 -9.40 -2.27 5.38
N VAL A 41 -9.04 -3.55 5.47
CA VAL A 41 -9.86 -4.60 6.09
C VAL A 41 -9.48 -4.84 7.55
N GLU A 42 -8.29 -4.38 7.94
CA GLU A 42 -7.81 -4.33 9.34
C GLU A 42 -6.93 -3.10 9.53
N HIS A 43 -7.02 -2.46 10.70
CA HIS A 43 -6.16 -1.35 11.11
C HIS A 43 -5.83 -1.47 12.60
N GLY A 44 -4.59 -1.19 12.97
CA GLY A 44 -4.18 -1.02 14.36
C GLY A 44 -2.84 -0.32 14.51
N VAL A 45 -2.52 0.07 15.73
CA VAL A 45 -1.24 0.66 16.10
C VAL A 45 -0.35 -0.43 16.69
N PHE A 46 0.87 -0.54 16.17
CA PHE A 46 1.85 -1.54 16.56
C PHE A 46 3.14 -0.85 16.98
N ALA A 47 3.93 -1.50 17.82
CA ALA A 47 5.28 -1.05 18.12
C ALA A 47 6.25 -2.19 17.79
N CYS A 48 7.33 -1.86 17.08
CA CYS A 48 8.31 -2.89 16.74
C CYS A 48 9.10 -3.34 17.97
N PRO A 49 9.43 -4.64 18.06
CA PRO A 49 10.35 -5.14 19.07
C PRO A 49 11.66 -4.33 19.03
N GLY A 50 12.10 -3.82 20.18
CA GLY A 50 13.31 -2.99 20.30
C GLY A 50 13.08 -1.48 20.15
N THR A 51 11.94 -1.02 19.60
CA THR A 51 11.57 0.40 19.51
C THR A 51 10.14 0.67 20.02
N PRO A 52 9.79 0.28 21.27
CA PRO A 52 8.42 0.38 21.78
C PRO A 52 7.89 1.82 21.91
N GLY A 53 8.79 2.82 21.98
CA GLY A 53 8.44 4.24 22.02
C GLY A 53 8.17 4.87 20.65
N GLU A 54 8.33 4.12 19.56
CA GLU A 54 8.03 4.56 18.19
C GLU A 54 6.85 3.74 17.64
N PRO A 55 5.60 4.09 17.97
CA PRO A 55 4.45 3.41 17.41
C PRO A 55 4.36 3.64 15.90
N MET A 56 3.76 2.68 15.21
CA MET A 56 3.47 2.72 13.78
C MET A 56 2.05 2.28 13.50
N ASP A 57 1.46 2.87 12.48
CA ASP A 57 0.20 2.40 11.96
C ASP A 57 0.44 1.17 11.10
N ARG A 58 -0.42 0.15 11.27
CA ARG A 58 -0.45 -1.05 10.44
C ARG A 58 -1.83 -1.21 9.84
N TYR A 59 -1.89 -1.33 8.52
CA TYR A 59 -3.10 -1.63 7.78
C TYR A 59 -2.93 -2.92 7.01
N VAL A 60 -3.95 -3.78 7.06
CA VAL A 60 -4.12 -4.84 6.06
C VAL A 60 -5.11 -4.32 5.03
N LEU A 61 -4.68 -4.24 3.77
CA LEU A 61 -5.43 -3.67 2.66
C LEU A 61 -5.88 -4.77 1.71
N LEU A 62 -7.09 -4.65 1.16
CA LEU A 62 -7.54 -5.45 0.02
C LEU A 62 -7.76 -4.50 -1.17
N PHE A 63 -6.85 -4.54 -2.14
CA PHE A 63 -6.90 -3.69 -3.32
C PHE A 63 -6.72 -4.49 -4.60
N ALA A 64 -7.62 -4.31 -5.56
CA ALA A 64 -7.63 -5.03 -6.83
C ALA A 64 -7.50 -6.58 -6.66
N GLY A 65 -8.17 -7.13 -5.64
CA GLY A 65 -8.16 -8.57 -5.35
C GLY A 65 -6.85 -9.11 -4.77
N ARG A 66 -5.96 -8.24 -4.28
CA ARG A 66 -4.69 -8.62 -3.65
C ARG A 66 -4.58 -8.04 -2.25
N TYR A 67 -3.93 -8.78 -1.36
CA TYR A 67 -3.68 -8.36 0.00
C TYR A 67 -2.35 -7.63 0.14
N TYR A 68 -2.36 -6.57 0.94
CA TYR A 68 -1.17 -5.82 1.27
C TYR A 68 -1.11 -5.52 2.77
N VAL A 69 0.09 -5.42 3.32
CA VAL A 69 0.33 -4.84 4.64
C VAL A 69 1.06 -3.53 4.45
N LEU A 70 0.42 -2.43 4.84
CA LEU A 70 1.05 -1.11 4.92
C LEU A 70 1.45 -0.86 6.37
N MET A 71 2.73 -0.57 6.61
CA MET A 71 3.18 -0.01 7.88
C MET A 71 3.80 1.35 7.67
N ALA A 72 3.45 2.31 8.51
CA ALA A 72 3.91 3.68 8.40
C ALA A 72 4.24 4.27 9.77
N LYS A 73 5.30 5.07 9.82
CA LYS A 73 5.64 5.97 10.93
C LYS A 73 6.14 7.29 10.34
N PRO A 74 6.22 8.40 11.09
CA PRO A 74 6.68 9.67 10.55
C PRO A 74 8.00 9.51 9.78
N GLY A 75 8.02 10.00 8.53
CA GLY A 75 9.17 9.96 7.63
C GLY A 75 9.28 8.70 6.76
N ARG A 76 8.55 7.61 7.03
CA ARG A 76 8.85 6.29 6.42
C ARG A 76 7.68 5.32 6.40
N TRP A 77 7.62 4.53 5.34
CA TRP A 77 6.60 3.50 5.18
C TRP A 77 7.14 2.29 4.40
N VAL A 78 6.48 1.16 4.62
CA VAL A 78 6.68 -0.08 3.86
C VAL A 78 5.33 -0.64 3.46
N LEU A 79 5.20 -1.03 2.19
CA LEU A 79 4.05 -1.75 1.67
C LEU A 79 4.50 -3.13 1.23
N VAL A 80 3.84 -4.14 1.75
CA VAL A 80 4.18 -5.55 1.52
C VAL A 80 3.01 -6.19 0.82
N ARG A 81 3.19 -6.74 -0.38
CA ARG A 81 2.18 -7.65 -0.93
C ARG A 81 2.34 -9.02 -0.27
N ILE A 82 1.23 -9.56 0.21
CA ILE A 82 1.15 -10.88 0.84
C ILE A 82 0.10 -11.73 0.14
N SER A 83 0.17 -13.05 0.34
CA SER A 83 -0.88 -13.96 -0.08
C SER A 83 -2.16 -13.78 0.75
N GLU A 84 -3.30 -14.25 0.24
CA GLU A 84 -4.55 -14.31 1.02
C GLU A 84 -4.36 -15.14 2.30
N GLU A 85 -3.67 -16.27 2.21
CA GLU A 85 -3.38 -17.10 3.37
C GLU A 85 -2.57 -16.33 4.42
N GLY A 86 -1.52 -15.61 3.99
CA GLY A 86 -0.74 -14.80 4.90
C GLY A 86 -1.55 -13.68 5.57
N ALA A 87 -2.54 -13.12 4.87
CA ALA A 87 -3.44 -12.14 5.46
C ALA A 87 -4.33 -12.77 6.55
N ARG A 88 -4.85 -13.98 6.30
CA ARG A 88 -5.71 -14.73 7.24
C ARG A 88 -4.94 -15.21 8.46
N GLU A 89 -3.73 -15.72 8.26
CA GLU A 89 -2.84 -16.21 9.32
C GLU A 89 -2.08 -15.09 10.04
N ARG A 90 -2.24 -13.83 9.58
CA ARG A 90 -1.52 -12.66 10.09
C ARG A 90 0.01 -12.79 9.95
N THR A 91 0.47 -13.56 8.97
CA THR A 91 1.88 -13.61 8.60
C THR A 91 2.22 -12.44 7.68
N THR A 92 3.52 -12.19 7.48
CA THR A 92 3.97 -11.18 6.51
C THR A 92 5.05 -11.77 5.63
N ASP A 93 4.75 -12.93 5.07
CA ASP A 93 5.58 -13.56 4.05
C ASP A 93 5.42 -12.77 2.74
N PRO A 94 6.45 -12.00 2.35
CA PRO A 94 6.32 -11.06 1.27
C PRO A 94 6.41 -11.77 -0.08
N ASP A 95 5.55 -11.38 -1.02
CA ASP A 95 5.80 -11.63 -2.45
C ASP A 95 6.66 -10.51 -3.04
N TYR A 96 6.37 -9.28 -2.64
CA TYR A 96 7.02 -8.07 -3.13
C TYR A 96 6.91 -6.96 -2.09
N VAL A 97 7.94 -6.13 -2.00
CA VAL A 97 8.06 -5.08 -0.97
C VAL A 97 8.42 -3.76 -1.61
N TRP A 98 7.69 -2.70 -1.25
CA TRP A 98 8.00 -1.32 -1.57
C TRP A 98 8.34 -0.56 -0.30
N PHE A 99 9.41 0.22 -0.37
CA PHE A 99 9.94 1.05 0.70
C PHE A 99 9.80 2.50 0.27
N GLY A 100 9.41 3.35 1.20
CA GLY A 100 9.33 4.77 0.89
C GLY A 100 9.56 5.67 2.08
N ALA A 101 9.68 6.94 1.74
CA ALA A 101 9.71 8.04 2.68
C ALA A 101 8.43 8.85 2.53
N THR A 102 8.00 9.47 3.63
CA THR A 102 7.10 10.64 3.57
C THR A 102 8.00 11.87 3.57
N PRO A 103 7.95 12.75 2.54
CA PRO A 103 8.70 14.00 2.60
C PRO A 103 8.24 14.77 3.84
N GLU A 104 9.17 15.47 4.50
CA GLU A 104 8.78 16.52 5.43
C GLU A 104 7.87 17.51 4.68
N ALA A 105 6.94 18.16 5.38
CA ALA A 105 6.10 19.19 4.76
C ALA A 105 6.96 20.38 4.32
N ASP A 106 7.58 20.28 3.15
CA ASP A 106 8.05 21.41 2.39
C ASP A 106 6.83 22.12 1.78
N GLU A 107 6.87 23.45 1.73
CA GLU A 107 5.77 24.29 1.22
C GLU A 107 5.30 23.80 -0.17
N GLY A 108 4.12 23.18 -0.21
CA GLY A 108 3.46 22.77 -1.45
C GLY A 108 3.22 21.27 -1.62
N GLN A 109 3.74 20.40 -0.74
CA GLN A 109 3.36 18.97 -0.70
C GLN A 109 2.70 18.60 0.64
N PRO A 110 1.65 17.74 0.64
CA PRO A 110 1.15 17.18 1.88
C PRO A 110 2.27 16.40 2.57
N ALA A 111 2.45 16.63 3.89
CA ALA A 111 3.43 15.95 4.75
C ALA A 111 3.35 14.41 4.68
N ASP A 112 2.25 13.88 4.16
CA ASP A 112 1.90 12.46 4.20
C ASP A 112 2.00 11.79 2.83
N SER A 113 2.71 12.39 1.87
CA SER A 113 2.82 11.81 0.52
C SER A 113 3.80 10.62 0.46
N PHE A 114 3.35 9.49 -0.05
CA PHE A 114 4.12 8.26 -0.19
C PHE A 114 5.00 8.30 -1.44
N ARG A 115 6.30 8.51 -1.24
CA ARG A 115 7.30 8.38 -2.30
C ARG A 115 8.01 7.03 -2.18
N VAL A 116 7.90 6.20 -3.22
CA VAL A 116 8.69 4.96 -3.33
C VAL A 116 10.16 5.33 -3.51
N VAL A 117 11.02 4.83 -2.62
CA VAL A 117 12.48 5.01 -2.68
C VAL A 117 13.15 3.74 -3.19
N ARG A 118 12.62 2.57 -2.84
CA ARG A 118 13.14 1.27 -3.27
C ARG A 118 12.02 0.25 -3.38
N SER A 119 12.20 -0.76 -4.23
CA SER A 119 11.34 -1.94 -4.23
C SER A 119 12.14 -3.18 -4.60
N MET A 120 11.67 -4.36 -4.18
CA MET A 120 12.31 -5.64 -4.46
C MET A 120 11.34 -6.80 -4.25
N THR A 121 11.72 -7.98 -4.72
CA THR A 121 10.97 -9.22 -4.44
C THR A 121 11.01 -9.54 -2.96
N GLY A 122 10.02 -10.28 -2.47
CA GLY A 122 10.00 -10.70 -1.07
C GLY A 122 11.20 -11.55 -0.67
N ARG A 123 11.68 -12.42 -1.58
CA ARG A 123 12.91 -13.21 -1.36
C ARG A 123 14.13 -12.31 -1.11
N GLU A 124 14.30 -11.27 -1.93
CA GLU A 124 15.38 -10.31 -1.74
C GLU A 124 15.20 -9.56 -0.40
N ALA A 125 14.00 -9.07 -0.12
CA ALA A 125 13.71 -8.34 1.13
C ALA A 125 14.03 -9.17 2.37
N MET A 126 13.69 -10.46 2.37
CA MET A 126 13.97 -11.41 3.45
C MET A 126 15.47 -11.71 3.61
N ALA A 127 16.27 -11.62 2.53
CA ALA A 127 17.72 -11.77 2.61
C ALA A 127 18.41 -10.55 3.24
N TYR A 128 17.83 -9.35 3.08
CA TYR A 128 18.36 -8.12 3.68
C TYR A 128 17.88 -7.89 5.11
N SER A 129 16.72 -8.42 5.50
CA SER A 129 16.11 -8.15 6.81
C SER A 129 14.97 -9.12 7.12
N SER A 130 14.75 -9.37 8.40
CA SER A 130 13.82 -10.38 8.92
C SER A 130 12.34 -9.99 8.91
N GLY A 131 11.97 -8.81 8.41
CA GLY A 131 10.58 -8.41 8.31
C GLY A 131 10.30 -6.91 8.27
N PRO A 132 9.02 -6.52 8.34
CA PRO A 132 8.62 -5.15 8.06
C PRO A 132 9.08 -4.11 9.07
N CYS A 133 9.19 -4.52 10.33
CA CYS A 133 9.76 -3.70 11.40
C CYS A 133 11.19 -3.24 11.06
N THR A 134 12.03 -4.17 10.65
CA THR A 134 13.42 -3.91 10.28
C THR A 134 13.50 -3.24 8.90
N TRP A 135 12.57 -3.53 7.98
CA TRP A 135 12.47 -2.88 6.67
C TRP A 135 12.20 -1.38 6.75
N LEU A 136 11.40 -0.91 7.71
CA LEU A 136 11.17 0.52 7.94
C LEU A 136 12.46 1.29 8.26
N ASP A 137 13.50 0.61 8.73
CA ASP A 137 14.77 1.22 9.13
C ASP A 137 15.86 1.13 8.03
N ILE A 138 15.63 0.38 6.95
CA ILE A 138 16.58 0.21 5.82
C ILE A 138 16.77 1.50 5.01
N GLY A 139 15.87 2.48 5.14
CA GLY A 139 15.97 3.78 4.49
C GLY A 139 17.13 4.68 4.98
N ARG A 140 17.91 4.27 5.99
CA ARG A 140 19.07 5.04 6.51
C ARG A 140 20.42 4.66 5.90
N THR A 141 20.52 3.53 5.22
CA THR A 141 21.81 3.02 4.71
C THR A 141 21.92 3.23 3.20
N THR A 142 22.12 4.48 2.78
CA THR A 142 23.00 4.90 1.66
C THR A 142 23.25 6.39 1.78
#